data_AF-A0A6I4VY02-F1
#
_entry.id   AF-A0A6I4VY02-F1
#
_cell.length_a   1.000
_cell.length_b   1.000
_cell.length_c   1.000
_cell.angle_alpha   90.00
_cell.angle_beta   90.00
_cell.angle_gamma   90.00
#
_symmetry.space_group_name_H-M   'P 1'
#
loop_
_entity.id
_entity.type
_entity.pdbx_description
1 polymer ?
#
loop_
_entity_poly.entity_id
_entity_poly.type
_entity_poly.pdbx_seq_one_letter_code
_entity_poly.pdbx_strand_id
1 'polypeptide(L)'
;MMHSTVPSAYWWGNYHIGRSIRDIVLCYGWRTKAISRRPQVRDDNQVRKIISNNLSDLGSKETLQGGVAFFSRVEDLRQAVVQGDARICYLLAQALEKHFLADSILFQASNRGASEEEVWNRLANSPERVQLLAEAEELKRQVK
;
A
#
# COMPACT_ATOMS: atom_id res chain seq x y z
N MET A 1 5.23 -22.58 23.79
CA MET A 1 5.40 -21.13 24.06
C MET A 1 4.79 -20.37 22.91
N MET A 2 3.64 -19.72 23.12
CA MET A 2 3.07 -18.82 22.12
C MET A 2 3.91 -17.55 22.15
N HIS A 3 4.73 -17.33 21.11
CA HIS A 3 5.34 -16.02 20.89
C HIS A 3 4.18 -15.04 20.66
N SER A 4 3.86 -14.26 21.69
CA SER A 4 3.02 -13.08 21.53
C SER A 4 3.85 -12.08 20.72
N THR A 5 3.85 -12.27 19.39
CA THR A 5 4.44 -11.31 18.46
C THR A 5 3.52 -10.11 18.47
N VAL A 6 3.84 -9.13 19.30
CA VAL A 6 3.37 -7.76 19.06
C VAL A 6 3.68 -7.49 17.59
N PRO A 7 2.66 -7.29 16.73
CA PRO A 7 2.92 -7.05 15.32
C PRO A 7 3.83 -5.84 15.26
N SER A 8 4.97 -5.96 14.57
CA SER A 8 5.85 -4.82 14.24
C SER A 8 4.99 -3.60 13.91
N ALA A 9 5.41 -2.40 14.31
CA ALA A 9 4.72 -1.16 13.94
C ALA A 9 4.49 -1.05 12.43
N TYR A 10 5.21 -1.81 11.61
CA TYR A 10 5.12 -1.86 10.15
C TYR A 10 4.58 -3.19 9.62
N TRP A 11 3.78 -3.92 10.39
CA TRP A 11 3.27 -5.24 9.98
C TRP A 11 2.52 -5.21 8.63
N TRP A 12 1.94 -4.07 8.23
CA TRP A 12 1.31 -3.89 6.91
C TRP A 12 2.32 -3.90 5.76
N GLY A 13 3.61 -3.67 6.02
CA GLY A 13 4.71 -3.81 5.07
C GLY A 13 5.05 -5.27 4.71
N ASN A 14 4.25 -6.24 5.15
CA ASN A 14 4.47 -7.65 4.86
C ASN A 14 4.17 -8.01 3.39
N TYR A 15 4.76 -9.13 2.95
CA TYR A 15 4.66 -9.60 1.57
C TYR A 15 3.23 -9.85 1.07
N HIS A 16 2.33 -10.34 1.94
CA HIS A 16 0.94 -10.65 1.54
C HIS A 16 0.17 -9.39 1.17
N ILE A 17 0.30 -8.33 1.96
CA ILE A 17 -0.31 -7.01 1.68
C ILE A 17 0.25 -6.43 0.39
N GLY A 18 1.57 -6.46 0.22
CA GLY A 18 2.23 -5.99 -0.99
C GLY A 18 1.74 -6.71 -2.25
N ARG A 19 1.53 -8.03 -2.17
CA ARG A 19 0.96 -8.81 -3.27
C ARG A 19 -0.47 -8.38 -3.58
N SER A 20 -1.32 -8.19 -2.57
CA SER A 20 -2.70 -7.74 -2.77
C SER A 20 -2.78 -6.37 -3.43
N ILE A 21 -1.93 -5.42 -3.02
CA ILE A 21 -1.86 -4.09 -3.64
C ILE A 21 -1.44 -4.23 -5.12
N ARG A 22 -0.39 -5.01 -5.39
CA ARG A 22 0.07 -5.25 -6.75
C ARG A 22 -0.99 -5.91 -7.63
N ASP A 23 -1.74 -6.88 -7.10
CA ASP A 23 -2.85 -7.50 -7.82
C ASP A 23 -3.93 -6.45 -8.18
N ILE A 24 -4.24 -5.51 -7.28
CA ILE A 24 -5.16 -4.40 -7.57
C ILE A 24 -4.59 -3.46 -8.64
N VAL A 25 -3.31 -3.09 -8.56
CA VAL A 25 -2.63 -2.27 -9.58
C VAL A 25 -2.69 -2.97 -10.94
N LEU A 26 -2.51 -4.29 -10.98
CA LEU A 26 -2.62 -5.08 -12.21
C LEU A 26 -4.06 -5.09 -12.76
N CYS A 27 -5.08 -5.17 -11.90
CA CYS A 27 -6.50 -5.10 -12.28
C CYS A 27 -6.86 -3.73 -12.90
N TYR A 28 -6.34 -2.63 -12.38
CA TYR A 28 -6.69 -1.27 -12.85
C TYR A 28 -5.66 -0.62 -13.81
N GLY A 29 -4.45 -1.17 -13.96
CA GLY A 29 -3.29 -0.35 -14.37
C GLY A 29 -2.19 -0.94 -15.26
N TRP A 30 -2.36 -2.13 -15.82
CA TRP A 30 -1.68 -2.66 -17.02
C TRP A 30 -0.17 -2.48 -17.33
N ARG A 31 0.51 -3.65 -17.35
CA ARG A 31 1.60 -4.12 -18.24
C ARG A 31 2.89 -3.29 -18.32
N THR A 32 3.95 -3.86 -17.73
CA THR A 32 5.33 -3.60 -18.17
C THR A 32 5.47 -3.88 -19.67
N LYS A 33 6.41 -3.20 -20.35
CA LYS A 33 6.65 -3.25 -21.81
C LYS A 33 6.63 -4.66 -22.46
N ALA A 34 6.86 -5.74 -21.69
CA ALA A 34 6.86 -7.12 -22.16
C ALA A 34 5.47 -7.70 -22.49
N ILE A 35 4.39 -7.03 -22.12
CA ILE A 35 3.04 -7.55 -22.33
C ILE A 35 2.26 -6.45 -23.07
N SER A 36 2.22 -6.45 -24.41
CA SER A 36 1.47 -5.42 -25.18
C SER A 36 0.15 -5.89 -25.85
N ARG A 37 -0.20 -7.19 -25.80
CA ARG A 37 -1.40 -7.80 -26.44
C ARG A 37 -2.60 -8.42 -25.64
N ARG A 38 -2.81 -8.26 -24.33
CA ARG A 38 -4.10 -8.70 -23.69
C ARG A 38 -5.07 -7.53 -23.72
N PRO A 39 -6.37 -7.69 -23.39
CA PRO A 39 -7.33 -6.61 -23.09
C PRO A 39 -7.33 -6.21 -21.60
N GLN A 40 -7.72 -4.96 -21.31
CA GLN A 40 -7.75 -4.38 -19.97
C GLN A 40 -8.79 -5.16 -19.17
N VAL A 41 -8.37 -5.97 -18.20
CA VAL A 41 -9.31 -6.77 -17.41
C VAL A 41 -9.73 -5.95 -16.21
N ARG A 42 -10.73 -5.09 -16.43
CA ARG A 42 -11.49 -4.49 -15.33
C ARG A 42 -12.28 -5.61 -14.65
N ASP A 43 -11.84 -6.03 -13.47
CA ASP A 43 -12.59 -6.95 -12.62
C ASP A 43 -12.83 -6.31 -11.25
N ASP A 44 -13.82 -5.40 -11.22
CA ASP A 44 -14.22 -4.71 -9.99
C ASP A 44 -14.65 -5.69 -8.89
N ASN A 45 -15.18 -6.87 -9.27
CA ASN A 45 -15.55 -7.91 -8.30
C ASN A 45 -14.31 -8.56 -7.68
N GLN A 46 -13.29 -8.86 -8.48
CA GLN A 46 -12.01 -9.36 -7.98
C GLN A 46 -11.32 -8.35 -7.07
N VAL A 47 -11.28 -7.07 -7.45
CA VAL A 47 -10.69 -6.02 -6.62
C VAL A 47 -11.46 -5.86 -5.31
N ARG A 48 -12.80 -5.80 -5.36
CA ARG A 48 -13.62 -5.74 -4.15
C ARG A 48 -13.33 -6.94 -3.23
N LYS A 49 -13.14 -8.14 -3.78
CA LYS A 49 -12.72 -9.31 -3.00
C LYS A 49 -11.32 -9.15 -2.42
N ILE A 50 -10.33 -8.65 -3.17
CA ILE A 50 -8.98 -8.43 -2.65
C ILE A 50 -9.01 -7.41 -1.51
N ILE A 51 -9.71 -6.29 -1.67
CA ILE A 51 -9.87 -5.27 -0.64
C ILE A 51 -10.58 -5.87 0.58
N SER A 52 -11.72 -6.53 0.38
CA SER A 52 -12.54 -7.11 1.46
C SER A 52 -11.91 -8.29 2.20
N ASN A 53 -10.94 -8.98 1.61
CA ASN A 53 -10.32 -10.17 2.22
C ASN A 53 -8.92 -9.88 2.77
N ASN A 54 -8.18 -8.96 2.16
CA ASN A 54 -6.77 -8.74 2.48
C ASN A 54 -6.47 -7.35 3.03
N LEU A 55 -7.32 -6.34 2.77
CA LEU A 55 -7.04 -4.94 3.13
C LEU A 55 -8.08 -4.31 4.07
N SER A 56 -9.27 -4.87 4.21
CA SER A 56 -10.37 -4.33 5.02
C SER A 56 -10.29 -4.70 6.50
N ASP A 57 -9.63 -5.80 6.85
CA ASP A 57 -9.52 -6.29 8.23
C ASP A 57 -8.26 -5.75 8.94
N LEU A 58 -7.65 -4.70 8.40
CA LEU A 58 -6.38 -4.19 8.91
C LEU A 58 -6.51 -3.35 10.20
N GLY A 59 -7.74 -3.14 10.69
CA GLY A 59 -8.07 -2.45 11.93
C GLY A 59 -7.71 -0.96 11.92
N SER A 60 -8.53 -0.11 12.57
CA SER A 60 -8.17 1.28 12.83
C SER A 60 -7.08 1.32 13.91
N LYS A 61 -5.83 0.98 13.55
CA LYS A 61 -4.70 1.20 14.44
C LYS A 61 -4.28 2.66 14.36
N GLU A 62 -5.15 3.53 14.88
CA GLU A 62 -4.98 4.98 14.99
C GLU A 62 -3.74 5.41 15.80
N THR A 63 -2.93 4.45 16.26
CA THR A 63 -1.78 4.67 17.14
C THR A 63 -0.43 4.40 16.49
N LEU A 64 -0.36 3.90 15.24
CA LEU A 64 0.91 3.57 14.59
C LEU A 64 1.36 4.67 13.62
N GLN A 65 2.58 5.17 13.83
CA GLN A 65 3.20 6.21 13.01
C GLN A 65 3.31 5.73 11.55
N GLY A 66 2.79 6.53 10.59
CA GLY A 66 2.66 6.14 9.17
C GLY A 66 1.38 5.38 8.81
N GLY A 67 0.82 4.59 9.73
CA GLY A 67 -0.38 3.78 9.50
C GLY A 67 -1.61 4.60 9.11
N VAL A 68 -1.83 5.76 9.74
CA VAL A 68 -2.96 6.66 9.42
C VAL A 68 -2.98 7.04 7.93
N ALA A 69 -1.84 7.43 7.37
CA ALA A 69 -1.74 7.88 5.99
C ALA A 69 -1.81 6.71 4.99
N PHE A 70 -1.39 5.51 5.38
CA PHE A 70 -1.56 4.28 4.61
C PHE A 70 -3.04 3.88 4.54
N PHE A 71 -3.71 3.77 5.69
CA PHE A 71 -5.11 3.36 5.77
C PHE A 71 -6.05 4.39 5.14
N SER A 72 -5.75 5.69 5.25
CA SER A 72 -6.49 6.72 4.51
C SER A 72 -6.47 6.47 3.00
N ARG A 73 -5.35 6.04 2.42
CA ARG A 73 -5.26 5.71 0.98
C ARG A 73 -6.03 4.44 0.62
N VAL A 74 -6.04 3.44 1.50
CA VAL A 74 -6.86 2.23 1.33
C VAL A 74 -8.34 2.62 1.29
N GLU A 75 -8.77 3.52 2.16
CA GLU A 75 -10.15 4.00 2.19
C GLU A 75 -10.51 4.83 0.94
N ASP A 76 -9.62 5.74 0.51
CA ASP A 76 -9.80 6.48 -0.75
C ASP A 76 -9.99 5.51 -1.94
N LEU A 77 -9.14 4.48 -2.02
CA LEU A 77 -9.23 3.45 -3.07
C LEU A 77 -10.55 2.67 -2.97
N ARG A 78 -10.97 2.29 -1.76
CA ARG A 78 -12.25 1.60 -1.54
C ARG A 78 -13.43 2.43 -2.05
N GLN A 79 -13.43 3.73 -1.77
CA GLN A 79 -14.47 4.65 -2.25
C GLN A 79 -14.44 4.78 -3.78
N ALA A 80 -13.26 4.91 -4.38
CA ALA A 80 -13.12 4.95 -5.83
C ALA A 80 -13.65 3.67 -6.52
N VAL A 81 -13.39 2.49 -5.93
CA VAL A 81 -13.89 1.20 -6.43
C VAL A 81 -15.41 1.11 -6.33
N VAL A 82 -16.01 1.74 -5.32
CA VAL A 82 -17.47 1.86 -5.20
C VAL A 82 -18.04 2.78 -6.27
N GLN A 83 -17.38 3.92 -6.53
CA GLN A 83 -17.77 4.90 -7.55
C GLN A 83 -17.55 4.40 -8.99
N GLY A 84 -16.68 3.41 -9.18
CA GLY A 84 -16.49 2.73 -10.46
C GLY A 84 -15.67 3.49 -11.50
N ASP A 85 -14.92 4.52 -11.07
CA ASP A 85 -13.98 5.24 -11.92
C ASP A 85 -12.62 4.52 -11.97
N ALA A 86 -12.35 3.88 -13.10
CA ALA A 86 -11.15 3.07 -13.30
C ALA A 86 -9.85 3.90 -13.27
N ARG A 87 -9.88 5.15 -13.76
CA ARG A 87 -8.70 6.03 -13.77
C ARG A 87 -8.35 6.45 -12.35
N ILE A 88 -9.36 6.81 -11.56
CA ILE A 88 -9.17 7.16 -10.15
C ILE A 88 -8.67 5.94 -9.37
N CYS A 89 -9.29 4.76 -9.55
CA CYS A 89 -8.84 3.52 -8.92
C CYS A 89 -7.37 3.22 -9.24
N TYR A 90 -6.95 3.42 -10.50
CA TYR A 90 -5.56 3.22 -10.91
C TYR A 90 -4.58 4.16 -10.20
N LEU A 91 -4.88 5.47 -10.18
CA LEU A 91 -4.02 6.47 -9.53
C LEU A 91 -3.90 6.19 -8.03
N LEU A 92 -5.01 5.87 -7.36
CA LEU A 92 -5.03 5.56 -5.93
C LEU A 92 -4.36 4.22 -5.61
N ALA A 93 -4.50 3.20 -6.47
CA ALA A 93 -3.80 1.92 -6.30
C ALA A 93 -2.28 2.09 -6.42
N GLN A 94 -1.80 2.90 -7.37
CA GLN A 94 -0.37 3.24 -7.45
C GLN A 94 0.09 4.06 -6.25
N ALA A 95 -0.70 5.04 -5.81
CA ALA A 95 -0.37 5.82 -4.62
C ALA A 95 -0.22 4.92 -3.37
N LEU A 96 -1.08 3.91 -3.25
CA LEU A 96 -1.02 2.91 -2.20
C LEU A 96 0.22 2.01 -2.34
N GLU A 97 0.58 1.58 -3.55
CA GLU A 97 1.80 0.81 -3.81
C GLU A 97 3.06 1.59 -3.42
N LYS A 98 3.15 2.87 -3.78
CA LYS A 98 4.28 3.74 -3.43
C LYS A 98 4.42 3.89 -1.92
N HIS A 99 3.32 4.10 -1.20
CA HIS A 99 3.33 4.14 0.27
C HIS A 99 3.80 2.80 0.86
N PHE A 100 3.24 1.68 0.37
CA PHE A 100 3.65 0.36 0.83
C PHE A 100 5.15 0.14 0.65
N LEU A 101 5.71 0.49 -0.51
CA LEU A 101 7.15 0.38 -0.76
C LEU A 101 7.94 1.23 0.24
N ALA A 102 7.52 2.46 0.49
CA ALA A 102 8.14 3.39 1.43
C ALA A 102 8.22 2.79 2.85
N ASP A 103 7.13 2.19 3.33
CA ASP A 103 7.08 1.60 4.68
C ASP A 103 7.64 0.18 4.74
N SER A 104 7.71 -0.54 3.62
CA SER A 104 8.38 -1.83 3.53
C SER A 104 9.88 -1.72 3.82
N ILE A 105 10.49 -0.56 3.55
CA ILE A 105 11.87 -0.24 3.92
C ILE A 105 12.01 -0.27 5.46
N LEU A 106 11.07 0.35 6.18
CA LEU A 106 11.05 0.37 7.64
C LEU A 106 10.82 -1.05 8.20
N PHE A 107 9.87 -1.78 7.63
CA PHE A 107 9.59 -3.17 7.99
C PHE A 107 10.80 -4.08 7.82
N GLN A 108 11.50 -3.99 6.68
CA GLN A 108 12.69 -4.80 6.41
C GLN A 108 13.83 -4.49 7.38
N ALA A 109 14.01 -3.23 7.77
CA ALA A 109 15.02 -2.86 8.76
C ALA A 109 14.65 -3.39 10.15
N SER A 110 13.38 -3.30 10.55
CA SER A 110 12.86 -3.88 11.80
C SER A 110 13.09 -5.39 11.85
N ASN A 111 12.83 -6.12 10.75
CA ASN A 111 13.07 -7.57 10.68
C ASN A 111 14.55 -7.98 10.76
N ARG A 112 15.49 -7.04 10.57
CA ARG A 112 16.94 -7.26 10.75
C ARG A 112 17.40 -7.03 12.20
N GLY A 113 16.47 -6.79 13.13
CA GLY A 113 16.75 -6.65 14.56
C GLY A 113 17.03 -5.23 15.02
N ALA A 114 16.84 -4.21 14.17
CA ALA A 114 16.93 -2.81 14.58
C ALA A 114 15.74 -2.43 15.47
N SER A 115 15.97 -1.59 16.48
CA SER A 115 14.88 -1.07 17.32
C SER A 115 13.99 -0.11 16.50
N GLU A 116 12.73 0.03 16.88
CA GLU A 116 11.79 0.93 16.20
C GLU A 116 12.28 2.38 16.18
N GLU A 117 12.85 2.85 17.29
CA GLU A 117 13.45 4.18 17.39
C GLU A 117 14.63 4.35 16.43
N GLU A 118 15.51 3.36 16.30
CA GLU A 118 16.62 3.40 15.34
C GLU A 118 16.12 3.40 13.90
N VAL A 119 15.11 2.58 13.57
CA VAL A 119 14.50 2.51 12.24
C VAL A 119 13.89 3.87 11.87
N TRP A 120 13.12 4.49 12.77
CA TRP A 120 12.54 5.81 12.52
C TRP A 120 13.64 6.88 12.37
N ASN A 121 14.60 6.96 13.29
CA ASN A 121 15.64 7.98 13.24
C ASN A 121 16.50 7.89 11.97
N ARG A 122 16.73 6.68 11.44
CA ARG A 122 17.59 6.47 10.26
C ARG A 122 16.84 6.50 8.93
N LEU A 123 15.65 5.90 8.86
CA LEU A 123 15.02 5.56 7.58
C LEU A 123 13.76 6.36 7.29
N ALA A 124 13.13 6.97 8.30
CA ALA A 124 11.91 7.75 8.11
C ALA A 124 12.09 8.89 7.09
N ASN A 125 13.25 9.54 7.16
CA ASN A 125 13.64 10.65 6.30
C ASN A 125 14.67 10.25 5.24
N SER A 126 14.84 8.94 4.99
CA SER A 126 15.73 8.50 3.92
C SER A 126 15.24 9.05 2.57
N PRO A 127 16.15 9.48 1.67
CA PRO A 127 15.76 10.06 0.38
C PRO A 127 14.81 9.17 -0.42
N GLU A 128 15.03 7.85 -0.40
CA GLU A 128 14.19 6.87 -1.07
C GLU A 128 12.76 6.84 -0.49
N ARG A 129 12.63 6.75 0.84
CA ARG A 129 11.31 6.74 1.49
C ARG A 129 10.55 8.06 1.25
N VAL A 130 11.23 9.19 1.38
CA VAL A 130 10.65 10.52 1.16
C VAL A 130 10.19 10.67 -0.29
N GLN A 131 10.99 10.23 -1.26
CA GLN A 131 10.63 10.25 -2.66
C GLN A 131 9.37 9.40 -2.94
N LEU A 132 9.31 8.18 -2.42
CA LEU A 132 8.14 7.30 -2.60
C LEU A 132 6.87 7.91 -1.99
N LEU A 133 6.96 8.52 -0.81
CA LEU A 133 5.81 9.21 -0.19
C LEU A 133 5.39 10.46 -0.97
N ALA A 134 6.34 11.23 -1.50
CA ALA A 134 6.05 12.37 -2.36
C ALA A 134 5.34 11.94 -3.66
N GLU A 135 5.82 10.88 -4.31
CA GLU A 135 5.16 10.29 -5.49
C GLU A 135 3.74 9.81 -5.15
N ALA A 136 3.54 9.19 -3.97
CA ALA A 136 2.22 8.76 -3.51
C ALA A 136 1.26 9.95 -3.32
N GLU A 137 1.73 11.06 -2.75
CA GLU A 137 0.92 12.28 -2.61
C GLU A 137 0.61 12.94 -3.96
N GLU A 138 1.56 12.97 -4.88
CA GLU A 138 1.36 13.54 -6.21
C GLU A 138 0.30 12.78 -7.01
N LEU A 139 0.33 11.44 -6.95
CA LEU A 139 -0.72 10.60 -7.54
C LEU A 139 -2.10 10.86 -6.91
N LYS A 140 -2.17 11.08 -5.60
CA LYS A 140 -3.41 11.41 -4.89
C LYS A 140 -3.93 12.81 -5.26
N ARG A 141 -3.05 13.78 -5.52
CA ARG A 141 -3.45 15.13 -5.97
C ARG A 141 -4.10 15.11 -7.34
N GLN A 142 -3.66 14.24 -8.26
CA GLN A 142 -4.25 14.12 -9.60
C GLN A 142 -5.70 13.62 -9.61
N VAL A 143 -6.22 13.15 -8.47
CA VAL A 143 -7.59 12.68 -8.29
C VAL A 143 -8.52 13.78 -7.75
N LYS A 144 -7.96 14.81 -7.10
CA LYS A 144 -8.70 15.93 -6.50
C LYS A 144 -8.88 17.08 -7.48
#